data_AF-A0A6C0F2Q5-F1
#
_entry.id   AF-A0A6C0F2Q5-F1
#
_cell.length_a   1.000
_cell.length_b   1.000
_cell.length_c   1.000
_cell.angle_alpha   90.00
_cell.angle_beta   90.00
_cell.angle_gamma   90.00
#
_symmetry.space_group_name_H-M   'P 1'
#
loop_
_entity.id
_entity.type
_entity.pdbx_description
1 polymer ?
#
loop_
_entity_poly.entity_id
_entity_poly.type
_entity_poly.pdbx_seq_one_letter_code
_entity_poly.pdbx_strand_id
1 'polypeptide(L)'
;MPPHSTFSNSNMRLANADDIGQIRYIEGMCCVSFYFKLARTCETKVYNIPTEWNIRTMILNVQTWAKRDFPGLTSAEERDIEVVIAGQNVQGFAEDAPPLVEETISVKQKFSNVYGCTAFYLRQNVVQEEPSYVNNAIPNVDPNPNPIGEVPNFDAPFCSICFDSSTTHCYFQCTHRICRTCNDSCVARSHNTCPECRGPRL
;
A
#
# COMPACT_ATOMS: atom_id res chain seq x y z
N MET A 1 -29.40 8.76 6.26
CA MET A 1 -28.13 8.36 6.89
C MET A 1 -28.18 6.85 7.03
N PRO A 2 -27.30 6.07 6.38
CA PRO A 2 -27.26 4.63 6.61
C PRO A 2 -26.68 4.39 8.01
N PRO A 3 -27.12 3.34 8.72
CA PRO A 3 -26.60 3.04 10.04
C PRO A 3 -25.13 2.67 9.92
N HIS A 4 -24.26 3.43 10.60
CA HIS A 4 -22.92 2.97 10.93
C HIS A 4 -23.06 1.74 11.82
N SER A 5 -23.04 0.57 11.19
CA SER A 5 -23.00 -0.68 11.92
C SER A 5 -21.61 -0.82 12.53
N THR A 6 -21.52 -0.59 13.82
CA THR A 6 -20.34 -0.96 14.63
C THR A 6 -20.33 -2.48 14.80
N PHE A 7 -19.99 -3.22 13.73
CA PHE A 7 -19.67 -4.64 13.84
C PHE A 7 -18.34 -4.81 14.57
N SER A 8 -18.43 -4.87 15.89
CA SER A 8 -17.30 -5.10 16.81
C SER A 8 -17.24 -6.56 17.27
N ASN A 9 -17.36 -7.52 16.34
CA ASN A 9 -17.09 -8.93 16.66
C ASN A 9 -15.72 -9.32 16.12
N SER A 10 -14.73 -9.34 17.02
CA SER A 10 -13.36 -9.79 16.76
C SER A 10 -13.29 -11.18 16.12
N ASN A 11 -14.27 -12.05 16.41
CA ASN A 11 -14.36 -13.43 15.92
C ASN A 11 -14.70 -13.54 14.43
N MET A 12 -15.45 -12.59 13.87
CA MET A 12 -15.79 -12.61 12.45
C MET A 12 -14.63 -12.22 11.57
N ARG A 13 -13.77 -11.34 12.05
CA ARG A 13 -12.86 -10.64 11.16
C ARG A 13 -11.67 -11.49 10.73
N LEU A 14 -10.90 -12.03 11.67
CA LEU A 14 -9.66 -12.73 11.36
C LEU A 14 -9.92 -14.21 11.07
N ALA A 15 -9.25 -14.74 10.06
CA ALA A 15 -9.24 -16.17 9.74
C ALA A 15 -7.81 -16.74 9.84
N ASN A 16 -7.69 -18.07 9.82
CA ASN A 16 -6.39 -18.73 9.66
C ASN A 16 -5.98 -18.74 8.19
N ALA A 17 -4.67 -18.90 7.93
CA ALA A 17 -4.15 -19.01 6.57
C ALA A 17 -4.71 -20.23 5.81
N ASP A 18 -4.98 -21.32 6.52
CA ASP A 18 -5.55 -22.55 5.94
C ASP A 18 -7.02 -22.38 5.48
N ASP A 19 -7.64 -21.25 5.83
CA ASP A 19 -9.05 -20.98 5.57
C ASP A 19 -9.25 -20.24 4.23
N ILE A 20 -8.18 -19.80 3.58
CA ILE A 20 -8.24 -18.99 2.35
C ILE A 20 -9.07 -19.69 1.27
N GLY A 21 -10.04 -18.95 0.71
CA GLY A 21 -10.94 -19.45 -0.32
C GLY A 21 -12.05 -20.38 0.16
N GLN A 22 -12.06 -20.77 1.44
CA GLN A 22 -13.13 -21.58 2.00
C GLN A 22 -14.35 -20.73 2.34
N ILE A 23 -15.53 -21.26 2.05
CA ILE A 23 -16.80 -20.67 2.48
C ILE A 23 -17.12 -21.19 3.88
N ARG A 24 -17.45 -20.29 4.80
CA ARG A 24 -17.78 -20.59 6.20
C ARG A 24 -19.03 -19.88 6.65
N TYR A 25 -19.74 -20.49 7.60
CA TYR A 25 -20.84 -19.84 8.29
C TYR A 25 -20.34 -19.33 9.63
N ILE A 26 -20.24 -18.01 9.77
CA ILE A 26 -19.76 -17.34 10.98
C ILE A 26 -20.90 -16.44 11.45
N GLU A 27 -21.39 -16.67 12.67
CA GLU A 27 -22.48 -15.87 13.27
C GLU A 27 -23.73 -15.76 12.37
N GLY A 28 -24.06 -16.83 11.64
CA GLY A 28 -25.21 -16.86 10.74
C GLY A 28 -24.98 -16.23 9.36
N MET A 29 -23.78 -15.73 9.07
CA MET A 29 -23.42 -15.18 7.76
C MET A 29 -22.49 -16.11 6.98
N CYS A 30 -22.74 -16.20 5.67
CA CYS A 30 -21.87 -16.91 4.74
C CYS A 30 -20.68 -16.02 4.37
N CYS A 31 -19.49 -16.39 4.81
CA CYS A 31 -18.25 -15.64 4.64
C CYS A 31 -17.25 -16.43 3.80
N VAL A 32 -16.37 -15.71 3.11
CA VAL A 32 -15.19 -16.26 2.43
C VAL A 32 -13.92 -15.61 2.99
N SER A 33 -12.88 -16.40 3.22
CA SER A 33 -11.61 -15.87 3.74
C SER A 33 -10.70 -15.44 2.59
N PHE A 34 -10.25 -14.20 2.60
CA PHE A 34 -9.28 -13.67 1.63
C PHE A 34 -7.98 -13.26 2.30
N TYR A 35 -6.89 -13.42 1.55
CA TYR A 35 -5.55 -13.01 1.97
C TYR A 35 -5.29 -11.53 1.64
N PHE A 36 -4.80 -10.79 2.63
CA PHE A 36 -4.42 -9.39 2.52
C PHE A 36 -2.96 -9.21 2.93
N LYS A 37 -2.18 -8.53 2.10
CA LYS A 37 -0.78 -8.19 2.37
C LYS A 37 -0.60 -6.68 2.40
N LEU A 38 0.10 -6.16 3.40
CA LEU A 38 0.54 -4.76 3.37
C LEU A 38 1.63 -4.61 2.30
N ALA A 39 1.44 -3.65 1.41
CA ALA A 39 2.37 -3.39 0.33
C ALA A 39 3.79 -3.13 0.88
N ARG A 40 4.81 -3.66 0.19
CA ARG A 40 6.24 -3.52 0.48
C ARG A 40 6.74 -4.16 1.77
N THR A 41 5.88 -4.85 2.52
CA THR A 41 6.28 -5.55 3.75
C THR A 41 6.05 -7.05 3.63
N CYS A 42 6.36 -7.79 4.68
CA CYS A 42 5.96 -9.20 4.83
C CYS A 42 4.70 -9.34 5.71
N GLU A 43 4.10 -8.22 6.13
CA GLU A 43 2.94 -8.25 7.02
C GLU A 43 1.68 -8.64 6.26
N THR A 44 0.97 -9.63 6.82
CA THR A 44 -0.18 -10.24 6.16
C THR A 44 -1.26 -10.56 7.18
N LYS A 45 -2.51 -10.55 6.72
CA LYS A 45 -3.70 -10.93 7.49
C LYS A 45 -4.67 -11.66 6.57
N VAL A 46 -5.51 -12.50 7.15
CA VAL A 46 -6.63 -13.13 6.44
C VAL A 46 -7.92 -12.62 7.06
N TYR A 47 -8.82 -12.10 6.22
CA TYR A 47 -10.10 -11.58 6.65
C TYR A 47 -11.25 -12.45 6.15
N ASN A 48 -12.23 -12.75 7.01
CA ASN A 48 -13.50 -13.33 6.56
C ASN A 48 -14.42 -12.20 6.08
N ILE A 49 -14.75 -12.25 4.80
CA ILE A 49 -15.61 -11.28 4.13
C ILE A 49 -16.98 -11.92 3.90
N PRO A 50 -18.07 -11.37 4.45
CA PRO A 50 -19.41 -11.81 4.11
C PRO A 50 -19.67 -11.74 2.61
N THR A 51 -20.09 -12.86 2.04
CA THR A 51 -20.29 -13.04 0.60
C THR A 51 -21.41 -12.15 0.03
N GLU A 52 -22.36 -11.75 0.88
CA GLU A 52 -23.48 -10.88 0.52
C GLU A 52 -23.15 -9.38 0.63
N TRP A 53 -21.98 -9.02 1.17
CA TRP A 53 -21.53 -7.62 1.10
C TRP A 53 -21.31 -7.21 -0.34
N ASN A 54 -21.70 -5.98 -0.69
CA ASN A 54 -21.25 -5.38 -1.94
C ASN A 54 -19.77 -4.98 -1.85
N ILE A 55 -19.13 -4.80 -3.01
CA ILE A 55 -17.69 -4.47 -3.08
C ILE A 55 -17.38 -3.19 -2.33
N ARG A 56 -18.25 -2.17 -2.41
CA ARG A 56 -18.10 -0.94 -1.62
C ARG A 56 -18.06 -1.21 -0.11
N THR A 57 -19.01 -1.97 0.42
CA THR A 57 -19.08 -2.34 1.83
C THR A 57 -17.86 -3.16 2.24
N MET A 58 -17.40 -4.09 1.39
CA MET A 58 -16.16 -4.83 1.62
C MET A 58 -14.96 -3.88 1.76
N ILE A 59 -14.76 -2.97 0.80
CA ILE A 59 -13.63 -2.02 0.82
C ILE A 59 -13.64 -1.21 2.12
N LEU A 60 -14.77 -0.57 2.45
CA LEU A 60 -14.88 0.29 3.63
C LEU A 60 -14.57 -0.47 4.93
N ASN A 61 -15.10 -1.69 5.09
CA ASN A 61 -14.82 -2.49 6.28
C ASN A 61 -13.36 -2.95 6.34
N VAL A 62 -12.79 -3.38 5.20
CA VAL A 62 -11.38 -3.77 5.12
C VAL A 62 -10.46 -2.60 5.44
N GLN A 63 -10.76 -1.38 4.97
CA GLN A 63 -9.99 -0.17 5.29
C GLN A 63 -9.95 0.09 6.80
N THR A 64 -11.12 0.11 7.46
CA THR A 64 -11.22 0.25 8.92
C THR A 64 -10.44 -0.84 9.66
N TRP A 65 -10.53 -2.09 9.20
CA TRP A 65 -9.83 -3.22 9.81
C TRP A 65 -8.32 -3.16 9.61
N ALA A 66 -7.88 -2.79 8.41
CA ALA A 66 -6.48 -2.70 8.04
C ALA A 66 -5.76 -1.64 8.86
N LYS A 67 -6.38 -0.47 9.04
CA LYS A 67 -5.84 0.60 9.90
C LYS A 67 -5.56 0.14 11.32
N ARG A 68 -6.40 -0.75 11.86
CA ARG A 68 -6.22 -1.34 13.20
C ARG A 68 -5.14 -2.41 13.26
N ASP A 69 -4.99 -3.20 12.19
CA ASP A 69 -4.19 -4.43 12.22
C ASP A 69 -2.77 -4.28 11.70
N PHE A 70 -2.54 -3.27 10.86
CA PHE A 70 -1.25 -3.00 10.23
C PHE A 70 -0.66 -1.73 10.83
N PRO A 71 0.40 -1.82 11.66
CA PRO A 71 1.03 -0.66 12.28
C PRO A 71 1.42 0.43 11.27
N GLY A 72 1.86 0.03 10.07
CA GLY A 72 2.26 0.93 8.98
C GLY A 72 1.12 1.76 8.37
N LEU A 73 -0.15 1.48 8.69
CA LEU A 73 -1.31 2.24 8.19
C LEU A 73 -1.98 3.09 9.28
N THR A 74 -1.45 3.09 10.51
CA THR A 74 -2.10 3.75 11.65
C THR A 74 -2.24 5.27 11.51
N SER A 75 -1.32 5.90 10.77
CA SER A 75 -1.34 7.35 10.49
C SER A 75 -2.25 7.74 9.32
N ALA A 76 -2.69 6.80 8.49
CA ALA A 76 -3.53 7.07 7.32
C ALA A 76 -5.00 7.30 7.71
N GLU A 77 -5.73 8.16 7.00
CA GLU A 77 -7.20 8.15 7.11
C GLU A 77 -7.76 6.86 6.49
N GLU A 78 -8.93 6.39 6.92
CA GLU A 78 -9.48 5.11 6.41
C GLU A 78 -9.65 5.14 4.89
N ARG A 79 -10.04 6.29 4.34
CA ARG A 79 -10.20 6.49 2.89
C ARG A 79 -8.89 6.59 2.14
N ASP A 80 -7.78 6.78 2.86
CA ASP A 80 -6.43 6.79 2.29
C ASP A 80 -5.86 5.38 2.21
N ILE A 81 -6.61 4.33 2.53
CA ILE A 81 -6.14 2.95 2.37
C ILE A 81 -6.76 2.38 1.09
N GLU A 82 -5.94 2.09 0.09
CA GLU A 82 -6.36 1.45 -1.14
C GLU A 82 -6.28 -0.08 -1.02
N VAL A 83 -7.33 -0.75 -1.47
CA VAL A 83 -7.38 -2.21 -1.63
C VAL A 83 -7.10 -2.53 -3.09
N VAL A 84 -6.06 -3.31 -3.39
CA VAL A 84 -5.66 -3.65 -4.77
C VAL A 84 -5.79 -5.15 -4.98
N ILE A 85 -6.46 -5.59 -6.06
CA ILE A 85 -6.49 -7.02 -6.42
C ILE A 85 -5.10 -7.46 -6.88
N ALA A 86 -4.58 -8.56 -6.32
CA ALA A 86 -3.32 -9.16 -6.74
C ALA A 86 -3.47 -9.90 -8.09
N GLY A 87 -2.36 -10.03 -8.82
CA GLY A 87 -2.35 -10.75 -10.11
C GLY A 87 -2.87 -9.95 -11.30
N GLN A 88 -3.15 -8.65 -11.13
CA GLN A 88 -3.41 -7.75 -12.25
C GLN A 88 -2.16 -7.60 -13.11
N ASN A 89 -2.34 -7.56 -14.44
CA ASN A 89 -1.24 -7.37 -15.38
C ASN A 89 -0.86 -5.89 -15.46
N VAL A 90 0.17 -5.50 -14.71
CA VAL A 90 0.68 -4.13 -14.68
C VAL A 90 2.20 -4.11 -14.83
N GLN A 91 2.72 -3.02 -15.41
CA GLN A 91 4.16 -2.80 -15.47
C GLN A 91 4.65 -2.38 -14.08
N GLY A 92 5.64 -3.09 -13.54
CA GLY A 92 6.18 -2.83 -12.22
C GLY A 92 5.71 -3.84 -11.17
N PHE A 93 5.42 -3.38 -9.94
CA PHE A 93 5.07 -4.30 -8.86
C PHE A 93 3.57 -4.57 -8.92
N ALA A 94 3.15 -5.80 -8.65
CA ALA A 94 1.72 -6.15 -8.61
C ALA A 94 0.93 -5.27 -7.63
N GLU A 95 1.59 -4.78 -6.59
CA GLU A 95 1.04 -3.89 -5.55
C GLU A 95 0.79 -2.47 -6.06
N ASP A 96 1.36 -2.09 -7.22
CA ASP A 96 1.19 -0.79 -7.87
C ASP A 96 -0.01 -0.79 -8.84
N ALA A 97 -0.71 -1.92 -9.00
CA ALA A 97 -1.89 -2.01 -9.86
C ALA A 97 -3.03 -1.06 -9.42
N PRO A 98 -3.99 -0.76 -10.31
CA PRO A 98 -5.15 0.05 -9.96
C PRO A 98 -5.92 -0.53 -8.76
N PRO A 99 -6.42 0.34 -7.87
CA PRO A 99 -7.23 -0.10 -6.74
C PRO A 99 -8.55 -0.70 -7.19
N LEU A 100 -9.10 -1.55 -6.34
CA LEU A 100 -10.43 -2.11 -6.49
C LEU A 100 -11.45 -0.98 -6.44
N VAL A 101 -12.21 -0.86 -7.53
CA VAL A 101 -13.25 0.17 -7.66
C VAL A 101 -14.49 -0.23 -6.84
N GLU A 102 -15.11 0.76 -6.21
CA GLU A 102 -16.38 0.57 -5.52
C GLU A 102 -17.47 0.15 -6.50
N GLU A 103 -18.13 -0.98 -6.21
CA GLU A 103 -19.22 -1.52 -7.01
C GLU A 103 -20.38 -1.96 -6.12
N THR A 104 -21.60 -1.96 -6.70
CA THR A 104 -22.83 -2.37 -6.01
C THR A 104 -23.07 -3.88 -6.05
N ILE A 105 -22.31 -4.62 -6.87
CA ILE A 105 -22.37 -6.09 -6.93
C ILE A 105 -21.81 -6.71 -5.66
N SER A 106 -22.30 -7.90 -5.30
CA SER A 106 -21.82 -8.61 -4.12
C SER A 106 -20.44 -9.24 -4.34
N VAL A 107 -19.71 -9.47 -3.24
CA VAL A 107 -18.46 -10.25 -3.21
C VAL A 107 -18.68 -11.61 -3.88
N LYS A 108 -19.84 -12.23 -3.63
CA LYS A 108 -20.25 -13.46 -4.29
C LYS A 108 -20.35 -13.35 -5.79
N GLN A 109 -21.00 -12.31 -6.29
CA GLN A 109 -21.14 -12.11 -7.73
C GLN A 109 -19.80 -11.85 -8.39
N LYS A 110 -18.90 -11.12 -7.74
CA LYS A 110 -17.59 -10.75 -8.31
C LYS A 110 -16.55 -11.87 -8.28
N PHE A 111 -16.48 -12.63 -7.19
CA PHE A 111 -15.35 -13.53 -6.92
C PHE A 111 -15.73 -15.00 -6.78
N SER A 112 -16.99 -15.40 -6.96
CA SER A 112 -17.45 -16.81 -6.78
C SER A 112 -16.60 -17.86 -7.48
N ASN A 113 -16.09 -17.54 -8.68
CA ASN A 113 -15.30 -18.47 -9.49
C ASN A 113 -13.81 -18.52 -9.11
N VAL A 114 -13.35 -17.64 -8.21
CA VAL A 114 -11.92 -17.39 -7.95
C VAL A 114 -11.59 -17.20 -6.47
N TYR A 115 -12.49 -17.55 -5.55
CA TYR A 115 -12.30 -17.33 -4.10
C TYR A 115 -10.95 -17.82 -3.56
N GLY A 116 -10.50 -19.02 -3.95
CA GLY A 116 -9.22 -19.59 -3.51
C GLY A 116 -7.98 -19.05 -4.23
N CYS A 117 -8.16 -18.24 -5.27
CA CYS A 117 -7.07 -17.67 -6.07
C CYS A 117 -7.01 -16.13 -5.99
N THR A 118 -7.89 -15.51 -5.19
CA THR A 118 -7.96 -14.07 -5.04
C THR A 118 -7.24 -13.63 -3.78
N ALA A 119 -6.31 -12.69 -3.93
CA ALA A 119 -5.61 -12.04 -2.85
C ALA A 119 -5.58 -10.52 -3.09
N PHE A 120 -5.31 -9.77 -2.03
CA PHE A 120 -5.31 -8.32 -2.08
C PHE A 120 -4.04 -7.73 -1.47
N TYR A 121 -3.61 -6.59 -2.02
CA TYR A 121 -2.66 -5.71 -1.38
C TYR A 121 -3.37 -4.55 -0.72
N LEU A 122 -2.83 -4.08 0.39
CA LEU A 122 -3.26 -2.88 1.11
C LEU A 122 -2.12 -1.86 1.03
N ARG A 123 -2.43 -0.62 0.64
CA ARG A 123 -1.42 0.43 0.51
C ARG A 123 -2.03 1.79 0.86
N GLN A 124 -1.19 2.74 1.26
CA GLN A 124 -1.65 4.11 1.41
C GLN A 124 -1.85 4.75 0.02
N ASN A 125 -2.95 5.49 -0.13
CA ASN A 125 -3.20 6.43 -1.19
C ASN A 125 -2.23 7.59 -0.98
N VAL A 126 -1.07 7.50 -1.61
CA VAL A 126 -0.19 8.66 -1.71
C VAL A 126 -0.74 9.46 -2.88
N VAL A 127 -1.51 10.50 -2.58
CA VAL A 127 -1.74 11.56 -3.55
C VAL A 127 -0.34 12.06 -3.91
N GLN A 128 0.10 11.78 -5.13
CA GLN A 128 1.27 12.47 -5.65
C GLN A 128 0.88 13.94 -5.72
N GLU A 129 1.25 14.72 -4.71
CA GLU A 129 1.32 16.16 -4.90
C GLU A 129 2.22 16.35 -6.12
N GLU A 130 1.67 16.87 -7.21
CA GLU A 130 2.50 17.29 -8.33
C GLU A 130 3.59 18.17 -7.75
N PRO A 131 4.87 17.98 -8.12
CA PRO A 131 5.93 18.83 -7.63
C PRO A 131 5.52 20.26 -7.97
N SER A 132 5.17 21.03 -6.94
CA SER A 132 5.02 22.45 -7.09
C SER A 132 6.38 22.91 -7.61
N TYR A 133 6.42 23.32 -8.87
CA TYR A 133 7.55 24.02 -9.42
C TYR A 133 7.67 25.29 -8.58
N VAL A 134 8.42 25.20 -7.47
CA VAL A 134 9.00 26.37 -6.85
C VAL A 134 9.92 26.89 -7.93
N ASN A 135 9.42 27.85 -8.69
CA ASN A 135 10.23 28.72 -9.52
C ASN A 135 11.22 29.38 -8.55
N ASN A 136 12.33 28.72 -8.31
CA ASN A 136 13.55 29.35 -7.86
C ASN A 136 13.96 30.25 -9.02
N ALA A 137 13.32 31.42 -9.11
CA ALA A 137 13.93 32.58 -9.73
C ALA A 137 15.21 32.81 -8.90
N ILE A 138 16.30 32.21 -9.38
CA ILE A 138 17.64 32.43 -8.86
C ILE A 138 17.85 33.94 -8.96
N PRO A 139 17.92 34.68 -7.84
CA PRO A 139 18.46 36.02 -7.91
C PRO A 139 19.90 35.84 -8.37
N ASN A 140 20.30 36.51 -9.45
CA ASN A 140 21.71 36.65 -9.82
C ASN A 140 22.47 37.17 -8.59
N VAL A 141 23.16 36.27 -7.89
CA VAL A 141 24.10 36.60 -6.81
C VAL A 141 25.47 36.15 -7.27
N ASP A 142 26.40 37.09 -7.15
CA ASP A 142 27.81 37.04 -7.55
C ASP A 142 28.52 35.69 -7.37
N PRO A 143 29.49 35.37 -8.26
CA PRO A 143 30.31 34.18 -8.14
C PRO A 143 31.38 34.40 -7.07
N ASN A 144 31.08 34.03 -5.82
CA ASN A 144 32.10 33.89 -4.79
C ASN A 144 32.16 32.42 -4.34
N PRO A 145 33.31 31.72 -4.48
CA PRO A 145 33.39 30.30 -4.19
C PRO A 145 33.66 30.11 -2.70
N ASN A 146 32.61 29.83 -1.94
CA ASN A 146 32.75 29.18 -0.63
C ASN A 146 31.83 27.97 -0.55
N PRO A 147 32.30 26.86 0.02
CA PRO A 147 31.67 25.55 -0.15
C PRO A 147 30.33 25.52 0.60
N ILE A 148 29.31 25.08 -0.14
CA ILE A 148 27.93 24.92 0.30
C ILE A 148 27.91 23.98 1.51
N GLY A 149 27.33 24.50 2.60
CA GLY A 149 27.12 23.80 3.86
C GLY A 149 26.42 22.45 3.69
N GLU A 150 26.90 21.51 4.48
CA GLU A 150 26.38 20.16 4.64
C GLU A 150 24.87 20.18 4.93
N VAL A 151 24.09 19.59 4.03
CA VAL A 151 22.69 19.24 4.25
C VAL A 151 22.64 18.26 5.44
N PRO A 152 21.67 18.36 6.38
CA PRO A 152 21.66 17.52 7.58
C PRO A 152 21.75 16.04 7.20
N ASN A 153 22.83 15.39 7.61
CA ASN A 153 23.04 13.98 7.43
C ASN A 153 22.12 13.22 8.41
N PHE A 154 20.87 12.99 8.00
CA PHE A 154 20.03 11.97 8.62
C PHE A 154 20.60 10.62 8.21
N ASP A 155 21.50 10.09 9.04
CA ASP A 155 22.10 8.77 8.92
C ASP A 155 21.01 7.70 8.91
N ALA A 156 20.58 7.29 7.72
CA ALA A 156 19.97 5.98 7.50
C ALA A 156 21.11 5.05 7.05
N PRO A 157 21.72 4.28 7.97
CA PRO A 157 22.94 3.52 7.68
C PRO A 157 22.70 2.26 6.83
N PHE A 158 21.45 2.02 6.41
CA PHE A 158 21.07 0.84 5.65
C PHE A 158 20.07 1.18 4.55
N CYS A 159 20.11 0.38 3.48
CA CYS A 159 19.12 0.44 2.41
C CYS A 159 17.77 -0.09 2.92
N SER A 160 16.67 0.65 2.74
CA SER A 160 15.34 0.22 3.18
C SER A 160 14.76 -0.97 2.43
N ILE A 161 15.33 -1.36 1.27
CA ILE A 161 14.90 -2.53 0.52
C ILE A 161 15.65 -3.79 0.97
N CYS A 162 16.99 -3.74 0.97
CA CYS A 162 17.82 -4.92 1.22
C CYS A 162 18.39 -4.99 2.64
N PHE A 163 18.20 -3.94 3.45
CA PHE A 163 18.73 -3.80 4.82
C PHE A 163 20.25 -3.95 4.93
N ASP A 164 20.96 -3.82 3.80
CA ASP A 164 22.41 -3.91 3.74
C ASP A 164 23.04 -2.55 4.07
N SER A 165 24.21 -2.56 4.70
CA SER A 165 24.96 -1.38 5.15
C SER A 165 25.75 -0.69 4.03
N SER A 166 25.49 -1.07 2.78
CA SER A 166 26.01 -0.41 1.59
C SER A 166 25.65 1.07 1.55
N THR A 167 26.48 1.89 0.89
CA THR A 167 26.22 3.33 0.69
C THR A 167 24.84 3.55 0.05
N THR A 168 23.99 4.31 0.73
CA THR A 168 22.65 4.65 0.28
C THR A 168 22.61 6.07 -0.28
N HIS A 169 21.77 6.29 -1.28
CA HIS A 169 21.58 7.60 -1.93
C HIS A 169 20.09 7.92 -2.07
N CYS A 170 19.76 9.21 -2.16
CA CYS A 170 18.45 9.66 -2.59
C CYS A 170 18.37 9.59 -4.13
N TYR A 171 17.58 8.66 -4.65
CA TYR A 171 17.27 8.55 -6.09
C TYR A 171 15.89 9.13 -6.45
N PHE A 172 15.18 9.66 -5.45
CA PHE A 172 13.81 10.14 -5.55
C PHE A 172 13.71 11.52 -4.90
N GLN A 173 12.66 12.28 -5.24
CA GLN A 173 12.43 13.63 -4.74
C GLN A 173 12.06 13.67 -3.23
N CYS A 174 11.91 12.51 -2.60
CA CYS A 174 11.76 12.37 -1.15
C CYS A 174 13.12 12.18 -0.44
N THR A 175 13.09 12.10 0.90
CA THR A 175 14.30 11.88 1.72
C THR A 175 14.72 10.43 1.88
N HIS A 176 13.94 9.47 1.37
CA HIS A 176 14.22 8.03 1.48
C HIS A 176 15.46 7.62 0.68
N ARG A 177 16.33 6.81 1.31
CA ARG A 177 17.61 6.38 0.76
C ARG A 177 17.63 4.88 0.48
N ILE A 178 18.05 4.50 -0.73
CA ILE A 178 18.26 3.10 -1.11
C ILE A 178 19.66 2.90 -1.68
N CYS A 179 20.19 1.69 -1.65
CA CYS A 179 21.49 1.40 -2.28
C CYS A 179 21.36 1.41 -3.81
N ARG A 180 22.49 1.63 -4.50
CA ARG A 180 22.55 1.64 -5.96
C ARG A 180 22.00 0.35 -6.58
N THR A 181 22.35 -0.81 -6.03
CA THR A 181 21.89 -2.11 -6.54
C THR A 181 20.38 -2.25 -6.50
N CYS A 182 19.75 -1.81 -5.40
CA CYS A 182 18.29 -1.80 -5.27
C CYS A 182 17.65 -0.79 -6.22
N ASN A 183 18.25 0.39 -6.38
CA ASN A 183 17.80 1.36 -7.37
C ASN A 183 17.86 0.83 -8.81
N ASP A 184 18.98 0.22 -9.20
CA ASP A 184 19.19 -0.29 -10.55
C ASP A 184 18.22 -1.45 -10.83
N SER A 185 17.96 -2.29 -9.82
CA SER A 185 16.92 -3.33 -9.86
C SER A 185 15.52 -2.73 -10.01
N CYS A 186 15.24 -1.61 -9.34
CA CYS A 186 13.99 -0.87 -9.51
C CYS A 186 13.82 -0.37 -10.96
N VAL A 187 14.85 0.27 -11.52
CA VAL A 187 14.86 0.78 -12.91
C VAL A 187 14.67 -0.36 -13.91
N ALA A 188 15.43 -1.45 -13.77
CA ALA A 188 15.39 -2.59 -14.69
C ALA A 188 13.98 -3.22 -14.79
N ARG A 189 13.20 -3.11 -13.72
CA ARG A 189 11.81 -3.60 -13.65
C ARG A 189 10.77 -2.51 -13.86
N SER A 190 11.19 -1.34 -14.37
CA SER A 190 10.32 -0.18 -14.65
C SER A 190 9.61 0.41 -13.43
N HIS A 191 10.25 0.35 -12.25
CA HIS A 191 9.75 0.99 -11.04
C HIS A 191 10.32 2.42 -10.93
N ASN A 192 9.47 3.41 -11.21
CA ASN A 192 9.86 4.82 -11.33
C ASN A 192 9.48 5.69 -10.12
N THR A 193 9.05 5.07 -9.01
CA THR A 193 8.65 5.78 -7.79
C THR A 193 9.41 5.24 -6.57
N CYS A 194 9.50 6.07 -5.53
CA CYS A 194 10.17 5.69 -4.29
C CYS A 194 9.51 4.43 -3.69
N PRO A 195 10.29 3.37 -3.37
CA PRO A 195 9.78 2.14 -2.75
C PRO A 195 9.09 2.36 -1.41
N GLU A 196 9.43 3.43 -0.68
CA GLU A 196 8.87 3.74 0.64
C GLU A 196 7.64 4.64 0.54
N CYS A 197 7.73 5.77 -0.15
CA CYS A 197 6.67 6.80 -0.15
C CYS A 197 6.02 7.08 -1.50
N ARG A 198 6.42 6.37 -2.57
CA ARG A 198 5.92 6.57 -3.94
C ARG A 198 6.20 7.96 -4.55
N GLY A 199 7.04 8.74 -3.90
CA GLY A 199 7.53 10.01 -4.42
C GLY A 199 8.19 9.84 -5.80
N PRO A 200 8.10 10.84 -6.68
CA PRO A 200 8.68 10.79 -8.02
C PRO A 200 10.20 10.63 -7.96
N ARG A 201 10.76 10.07 -9.04
CA ARG A 201 12.20 9.94 -9.23
C ARG A 201 12.87 11.31 -9.42
N LEU A 202 14.13 11.44 -8.98
CA LEU A 202 15.01 12.57 -9.33
C LEU A 202 15.47 12.49 -10.78
#